data_AF-A0A965QZ32-F1
#
_entry.id   AF-A0A965QZ32-F1
#
_cell.length_a   1.000
_cell.length_b   1.000
_cell.length_c   1.000
_cell.angle_alpha   90.00
_cell.angle_beta   90.00
_cell.angle_gamma   90.00
#
_symmetry.space_group_name_H-M   'P 1'
#
loop_
_entity.id
_entity.type
_entity.pdbx_description
1 polymer ?
#
loop_
_entity_poly.entity_id
_entity_poly.type
_entity_poly.pdbx_seq_one_letter_code
_entity_poly.pdbx_strand_id
1 'polypeptide(L)' 'ARAMGLEGVVGNLLPGCEADFVVLQPKATPLLARKTQLANSLDELLFSLIVLGDDRLVERTVLASTVAAHAGQWQAAGRF' A
#
# COMPACT_ATOMS: atom_id res chain seq x y z
N ALA A 1 -8.39 -10.87 6.24
CA ALA A 1 -9.62 -10.68 7.04
C ALA A 1 -10.39 -11.98 7.24
N ARG A 2 -11.12 -12.49 6.23
CA ARG A 2 -11.99 -13.68 6.36
C ARG A 2 -11.29 -14.93 6.90
N ALA A 3 -10.12 -15.29 6.36
CA ALA A 3 -9.37 -16.47 6.83
C ALA A 3 -8.94 -16.39 8.31
N MET A 4 -8.87 -15.18 8.88
CA MET A 4 -8.54 -14.93 10.28
C MET A 4 -9.76 -14.55 11.13
N GLY A 5 -10.99 -14.63 10.59
CA GLY A 5 -12.21 -14.25 11.30
C GLY A 5 -12.39 -12.74 11.53
N LEU A 6 -11.57 -11.89 10.90
CA LEU A 6 -11.62 -10.42 11.05
C LEU A 6 -12.50 -9.73 9.98
N GLU A 7 -13.44 -10.47 9.40
CA GLU A 7 -14.37 -9.92 8.41
C GLU A 7 -15.29 -8.88 9.06
N GLY A 8 -15.49 -7.74 8.40
CA GLY A 8 -16.22 -6.61 8.98
C GLY A 8 -15.42 -5.74 9.96
N VAL A 9 -14.18 -6.12 10.28
CA VAL A 9 -13.26 -5.30 11.08
C VAL A 9 -12.19 -4.67 10.19
N VAL A 10 -11.47 -5.48 9.40
CA VAL A 10 -10.42 -5.01 8.48
C VAL A 10 -10.60 -5.56 7.07
N GLY A 11 -9.89 -4.97 6.10
CA GLY A 11 -9.82 -5.48 4.72
C GLY A 11 -10.87 -4.92 3.76
N ASN A 12 -11.61 -3.90 4.18
CA ASN A 12 -12.43 -3.06 3.31
C ASN A 12 -12.49 -1.63 3.88
N LEU A 13 -13.11 -0.70 3.14
CA LEU A 13 -13.22 0.72 3.52
C LEU A 13 -14.66 1.13 3.87
N LEU A 14 -15.50 0.19 4.30
CA LEU A 14 -16.88 0.48 4.69
C LEU A 14 -16.92 1.20 6.05
N PRO A 15 -17.92 2.07 6.29
CA PRO A 15 -18.11 2.68 7.59
C PRO A 15 -18.26 1.61 8.69
N GLY A 16 -17.59 1.83 9.84
CA GLY A 16 -17.60 0.89 10.97
C GLY A 16 -16.46 -0.14 10.96
N CYS A 17 -15.72 -0.28 9.85
CA CYS A 17 -14.46 -1.01 9.83
C CYS A 17 -13.30 -0.12 10.35
N GLU A 18 -12.25 -0.76 10.86
CA GLU A 18 -11.01 -0.08 11.23
C GLU A 18 -10.34 0.55 10.02
N ALA A 19 -9.73 1.72 10.23
CA ALA A 19 -9.09 2.52 9.18
C ALA A 19 -7.65 2.05 8.90
N ASP A 20 -7.52 0.77 8.54
CA ASP A 20 -6.25 0.12 8.24
C ASP A 20 -6.06 -0.01 6.73
N PHE A 21 -5.25 0.87 6.16
CA PHE A 21 -5.00 0.90 4.72
C PHE A 21 -3.62 1.49 4.37
N VAL A 22 -3.21 1.27 3.12
CA VAL A 22 -1.98 1.83 2.56
C VAL A 22 -2.31 2.79 1.43
N VAL A 23 -1.53 3.86 1.34
CA VAL A 23 -1.52 4.77 0.20
C VAL A 23 -0.40 4.33 -0.72
N LEU A 24 -0.74 4.02 -1.97
CA LEU A 24 0.22 3.57 -2.97
C LEU A 24 0.62 4.71 -3.91
N GLN A 25 1.89 4.75 -4.30
CA GLN A 25 2.42 5.70 -5.28
C GLN A 25 2.82 4.98 -6.59
N PRO A 26 1.94 4.93 -7.61
CA PRO A 26 2.20 4.22 -8.88
C PRO A 26 3.40 4.76 -9.68
N LYS A 27 3.97 5.89 -9.26
CA LYS A 27 5.16 6.52 -9.85
C LYS A 27 6.41 6.39 -8.98
N ALA A 28 6.42 5.46 -8.02
CA ALA A 28 7.53 5.28 -7.06
C ALA A 28 8.88 4.97 -7.71
N THR A 29 8.89 4.33 -8.89
CA THR A 29 10.10 4.08 -9.68
C THR A 29 9.89 4.44 -11.14
N PRO A 30 10.95 4.77 -11.91
CA PRO A 30 10.80 5.11 -13.33
C PRO A 30 10.15 3.99 -14.17
N LEU A 31 10.50 2.73 -13.90
CA LEU A 31 9.93 1.57 -14.61
C LEU A 31 8.44 1.39 -14.28
N LEU A 32 8.09 1.47 -12.99
CA LEU A 32 6.72 1.36 -12.55
C LEU A 32 5.88 2.51 -13.12
N ALA A 33 6.36 3.75 -13.06
CA ALA A 33 5.69 4.93 -13.62
C ALA A 33 5.38 4.76 -15.12
N ARG A 34 6.34 4.26 -15.90
CA ARG A 34 6.16 4.01 -17.33
C ARG A 34 5.11 2.91 -17.59
N LYS A 35 5.08 1.86 -16.79
CA LYS A 35 4.13 0.75 -16.97
C LYS A 35 2.72 1.10 -16.52
N THR A 36 2.58 1.77 -15.38
CA THR A 36 1.28 2.22 -14.87
C THR A 36 0.64 3.29 -15.74
N GLN A 37 1.45 4.14 -16.41
CA GLN A 37 0.95 5.09 -17.42
C GLN A 37 0.32 4.45 -18.66
N LEU A 38 0.70 3.20 -18.99
CA LEU A 38 0.20 2.49 -20.16
C LEU A 38 -0.96 1.53 -19.82
N ALA A 39 -1.30 1.38 -18.54
CA ALA A 39 -2.40 0.53 -18.10
C ALA A 39 -3.74 1.16 -18.50
N ASN A 40 -4.56 0.41 -19.24
CA ASN A 40 -5.88 0.85 -19.71
C ASN A 40 -7.03 0.25 -18.91
N SER A 41 -6.72 -0.60 -17.92
CA SER A 41 -7.68 -1.24 -17.04
C SER A 41 -7.16 -1.34 -15.60
N LEU A 42 -8.08 -1.56 -14.67
CA LEU A 42 -7.71 -1.77 -13.27
C LEU A 42 -6.86 -3.04 -13.11
N ASP A 43 -7.16 -4.10 -13.85
CA ASP A 43 -6.42 -5.36 -13.79
C ASP A 43 -4.98 -5.18 -14.28
N GLU A 44 -4.76 -4.42 -15.36
CA GLU A 44 -3.42 -4.08 -15.86
C GLU A 44 -2.63 -3.23 -14.87
N LEU A 45 -3.31 -2.27 -14.23
CA LEU A 45 -2.71 -1.45 -13.17
C LEU A 45 -2.29 -2.33 -11.99
N LEU A 46 -3.20 -3.15 -11.46
CA LEU A 46 -2.93 -4.06 -10.34
C LEU A 46 -1.82 -5.05 -10.68
N PHE A 47 -1.82 -5.62 -11.89
CA PHE A 47 -0.75 -6.50 -12.36
C PHE A 47 0.61 -5.79 -12.34
N SER A 48 0.67 -4.55 -12.83
CA SER A 48 1.91 -3.76 -12.82
C SER A 48 2.40 -3.49 -11.39
N LEU A 49 1.49 -3.17 -10.48
CA LEU A 49 1.80 -2.94 -9.06
C LEU A 49 2.30 -4.21 -8.37
N ILE A 50 1.69 -5.36 -8.63
CA ILE A 50 2.08 -6.66 -8.05
C ILE A 50 3.45 -7.11 -8.55
N VAL A 51 3.71 -6.97 -9.85
CA VAL A 51 4.93 -7.52 -10.47
C VAL A 51 6.14 -6.62 -10.28
N LEU A 52 5.95 -5.29 -10.29
CA LEU A 52 7.04 -4.32 -10.28
C LEU A 52 7.13 -3.52 -8.98
N GLY A 53 6.18 -3.68 -8.06
CA GLY A 53 6.17 -3.00 -6.77
C GLY A 53 7.26 -3.50 -5.84
N ASP A 54 7.82 -2.57 -5.06
CA ASP A 54 8.67 -2.84 -3.90
C ASP A 54 8.24 -1.93 -2.73
N ASP A 55 9.05 -1.82 -1.69
CA ASP A 55 8.75 -1.02 -0.49
C ASP A 55 8.44 0.45 -0.81
N ARG A 56 9.06 1.00 -1.87
CA ARG A 56 8.87 2.40 -2.29
C ARG A 56 7.48 2.65 -2.86
N LEU A 57 6.76 1.60 -3.25
CA LEU A 57 5.38 1.71 -3.71
C LEU A 57 4.43 2.19 -2.59
N VAL A 58 4.74 1.87 -1.33
CA VAL A 58 3.92 2.26 -0.19
C VAL A 58 4.32 3.67 0.25
N GLU A 59 3.53 4.68 -0.09
CA GLU A 59 3.78 6.06 0.31
C GLU A 59 3.53 6.25 1.81
N ARG A 60 2.40 5.71 2.30
CA ARG A 60 1.96 5.86 3.69
C ARG A 60 1.22 4.61 4.14
N THR A 61 1.35 4.29 5.42
CA THR A 61 0.55 3.26 6.09
C THR A 61 -0.28 3.94 7.16
N VAL A 62 -1.59 3.70 7.17
CA VAL A 62 -2.52 4.23 8.16
C VAL A 62 -3.03 3.04 8.99
N LEU A 63 -2.91 3.15 10.31
CA LEU A 63 -3.36 2.16 11.27
C LEU A 63 -4.23 2.85 12.31
N ALA A 64 -5.46 2.36 12.53
CA ALA A 64 -6.38 2.93 13.51
C ALA A 64 -6.48 4.48 13.46
N SER A 65 -6.53 5.04 12.24
CA SER A 65 -6.53 6.50 11.96
C SER A 65 -5.24 7.26 12.30
N THR A 66 -4.16 6.56 12.68
CA THR A 66 -2.83 7.13 12.88
C THR A 66 -1.95 6.83 11.67
N VAL A 67 -1.17 7.81 11.20
CA VAL A 67 -0.22 7.61 10.11
C VAL A 67 1.07 7.01 10.68
N ALA A 68 1.42 5.80 10.26
CA ALA A 68 2.72 5.19 10.53
C ALA A 68 3.78 5.72 9.54
N ALA A 69 5.01 5.90 10.02
CA ALA A 69 6.14 6.42 9.25
C ALA A 69 6.55 5.47 8.10
N HIS A 70 7.05 6.06 7.00
CA HIS A 70 7.53 5.34 5.80
C HIS A 70 8.72 4.43 6.11
N ALA A 71 8.80 3.26 5.45
CA ALA A 71 9.83 2.24 5.67
C ALA A 71 11.28 2.76 5.55
N GLY A 72 11.50 3.80 4.75
CA GLY A 72 12.79 4.50 4.63
C GLY A 72 13.26 5.24 5.89
N GLN A 73 12.43 5.39 6.92
CA GLN A 73 12.78 6.07 8.18
C GLN A 73 13.28 5.10 9.28
N TRP A 74 13.17 3.78 9.11
CA TRP A 74 13.69 2.81 10.09
C TRP A 74 15.23 2.71 10.07
N GLN A 75 15.91 3.23 9.04
CA GLN A 75 17.37 3.33 9.01
C GLN A 75 17.93 4.35 10.01
N ALA A 76 17.12 5.30 10.50
CA ALA A 76 17.54 6.26 11.52
C ALA A 76 17.34 5.74 12.95
N ALA A 77 16.48 4.74 13.16
CA ALA A 77 16.09 4.24 14.48
C ALA A 77 16.78 2.92 14.89
N GLY A 78 17.50 2.26 13.98
CA GLY A 78 18.09 0.93 14.19
C GLY A 78 19.59 0.88 14.50
N ARG A 79 20.15 1.87 15.21
CA ARG A 79 21.49 1.73 15.82
C ARG A 79 21.36 1.17 17.25
N PHE A 80 21.02 -0.11 17.35
CA PHE A 80 21.37 -0.97 18.48
C PHE A 80 21.56 -2.39 17.96
#